data_AF-A0A2T1M088-F1
#
_entry.id   AF-A0A2T1M088-F1
#
_cell.length_a   1.000
_cell.length_b   1.000
_cell.length_c   1.000
_cell.angle_alpha   90.00
_cell.angle_beta   90.00
_cell.angle_gamma   90.00
#
_symmetry.space_group_name_H-M   'P 1'
#
loop_
_entity.id
_entity.type
_entity.pdbx_description
1 polymer ?
#
loop_
_entity_poly.entity_id
_entity_poly.type
_entity_poly.pdbx_seq_one_letter_code
_entity_poly.pdbx_strand_id
1 'polypeptide(L)'
;MAVNLFDVGYYREVNPDLALNGLTTDEQATAHFFSTGITENRLFSRFVDLNFYRASNSDLSSFDAPSLYNHLSNFGVAEGRRFSPFFDLSFYQRANLDLASNGVTTNEGLFNHYQISGINENRRTSALVDLGFYRSANADLAGLTQPQLLDHLRRFGINEERRFSPVIDLGIYEAANPDIKAANISYSGLLQHVGTNGVFEGRRLSLSYAPVFYVNPQNNLDLAGMGSQQLLDHFEFFGINEGRQASEYFNVNSYRINNPDLGINGIVTNQQALNHFEGIGFREERIPGNLPLAIPGGIDPGNDNNNLTTAANLGIFNSRRSGTITQQISSTDLTDIYRILIPTTSDVNISISGSNKPLNLEIIYDSNANNINEGGTSEQIFSRPSNIPDSSNRFGFNRTLGAGTYYVRVFASDTTTNTTYNLNFSATTVPMAPAFPDPGEMASTALNIGTLSSNPVFLQNFVGAVDPSDIYRFNIVTPSTLNLTLNNLNLVSNIDAPILNLYFDANNNNQIDDGESIESSRPSLNSPFINLTKSLAAGTYFLRLQQDSTFTAASNTRFSLNLSAS
;
A
#
# COMPACT_ATOMS: atom_id res chain seq x y z
N MET A 1 0.62 -27.14 -29.61
CA MET A 1 0.24 -26.33 -30.80
C MET A 1 0.48 -24.88 -30.43
N ALA A 2 0.87 -24.00 -31.35
CA ALA A 2 1.06 -22.58 -31.02
C ALA A 2 -0.24 -21.98 -30.46
N VAL A 3 -0.14 -21.29 -29.33
CA VAL A 3 -1.27 -20.66 -28.64
C VAL A 3 -1.44 -19.23 -29.13
N ASN A 4 -2.68 -18.82 -29.46
CA ASN A 4 -2.93 -17.43 -29.80
C ASN A 4 -2.88 -16.54 -28.54
N LEU A 5 -1.83 -15.72 -28.44
CA LEU A 5 -1.63 -14.78 -27.34
C LEU A 5 -2.22 -13.39 -27.63
N PHE A 6 -2.53 -13.09 -28.91
CA PHE A 6 -2.88 -11.77 -29.40
C PHE A 6 -4.39 -11.57 -29.51
N ASP A 7 -4.86 -10.47 -28.93
CA ASP A 7 -6.24 -9.99 -29.05
C ASP A 7 -6.23 -8.64 -29.79
N VAL A 8 -6.60 -8.67 -31.07
CA VAL A 8 -6.58 -7.46 -31.93
C VAL A 8 -7.57 -6.40 -31.46
N GLY A 9 -8.72 -6.81 -30.91
CA GLY A 9 -9.72 -5.88 -30.37
C GLY A 9 -9.17 -5.15 -29.16
N TYR A 10 -8.58 -5.90 -28.22
CA TYR A 10 -7.91 -5.32 -27.06
C TYR A 10 -6.72 -4.43 -27.46
N TYR A 11 -5.89 -4.88 -28.41
CA TYR A 11 -4.75 -4.11 -28.88
C TYR A 11 -5.16 -2.73 -29.42
N ARG A 12 -6.25 -2.65 -30.19
CA ARG A 12 -6.79 -1.37 -30.68
C ARG A 12 -7.38 -0.53 -29.55
N GLU A 13 -8.03 -1.16 -28.59
CA GLU A 13 -8.65 -0.48 -27.45
C GLU A 13 -7.61 0.24 -26.56
N VAL A 14 -6.48 -0.42 -26.29
CA VAL A 14 -5.45 0.10 -25.38
C VAL A 14 -4.35 0.90 -26.07
N ASN A 15 -4.34 0.94 -27.41
CA ASN A 15 -3.42 1.75 -28.22
C ASN A 15 -4.21 2.70 -29.14
N PRO A 16 -4.88 3.74 -28.58
CA PRO A 16 -5.74 4.64 -29.36
C PRO A 16 -4.97 5.48 -30.40
N ASP A 17 -3.65 5.61 -30.23
CA ASP A 17 -2.75 6.28 -31.18
C ASP A 17 -2.69 5.57 -32.55
N LEU A 18 -2.96 4.27 -32.61
CA LEU A 18 -3.04 3.53 -33.88
C LEU A 18 -4.09 4.13 -34.81
N ALA A 19 -5.27 4.44 -34.25
CA ALA A 19 -6.35 5.06 -35.01
C ALA A 19 -6.00 6.49 -35.46
N LEU A 20 -5.31 7.27 -34.61
CA LEU A 20 -4.82 8.60 -34.95
C LEU A 20 -3.81 8.59 -36.10
N ASN A 21 -3.04 7.50 -36.22
CA ASN A 21 -2.08 7.26 -37.30
C ASN A 21 -2.67 6.53 -38.52
N GLY A 22 -4.01 6.41 -38.59
CA GLY A 22 -4.71 5.82 -39.74
C GLY A 22 -4.76 4.29 -39.79
N LEU A 23 -4.29 3.60 -38.74
CA LEU A 23 -4.41 2.15 -38.58
C LEU A 23 -5.76 1.82 -37.95
N THR A 24 -6.79 1.69 -38.79
CA THR A 24 -8.20 1.61 -38.36
C THR A 24 -8.82 0.22 -38.54
N THR A 25 -8.15 -0.71 -39.22
CA THR A 25 -8.62 -2.09 -39.42
C THR A 25 -7.86 -3.11 -38.55
N ASP A 26 -8.48 -4.26 -38.31
CA ASP A 26 -7.86 -5.35 -37.55
C ASP A 26 -6.62 -5.91 -38.27
N GLU A 27 -6.64 -5.96 -39.61
CA GLU A 27 -5.50 -6.39 -40.42
C GLU A 27 -4.30 -5.43 -40.24
N GLN A 28 -4.55 -4.12 -40.30
CA GLN A 28 -3.53 -3.09 -40.06
C GLN A 28 -2.97 -3.16 -38.63
N ALA A 29 -3.85 -3.30 -37.63
CA ALA A 29 -3.45 -3.41 -36.24
C ALA A 29 -2.64 -4.69 -35.96
N THR A 30 -3.03 -5.81 -36.57
CA THR A 30 -2.30 -7.09 -36.49
C THR A 30 -0.92 -6.97 -37.13
N ALA A 31 -0.84 -6.41 -38.35
CA ALA A 31 0.42 -6.18 -39.03
C ALA A 31 1.35 -5.25 -38.22
N HIS A 32 0.80 -4.18 -37.65
CA HIS A 32 1.54 -3.27 -36.78
C HIS A 32 2.05 -3.97 -35.53
N PHE A 33 1.23 -4.81 -34.87
CA PHE A 33 1.66 -5.56 -33.69
C PHE A 33 2.90 -6.42 -33.98
N PHE A 34 2.86 -7.24 -35.04
CA PHE A 34 3.96 -8.16 -35.37
C PHE A 34 5.21 -7.46 -35.93
N SER A 35 5.06 -6.31 -36.59
CA SER A 35 6.19 -5.57 -37.16
C SER A 35 6.83 -4.58 -36.19
N THR A 36 6.06 -4.05 -35.24
CA THR A 36 6.49 -2.93 -34.38
C THR A 36 6.02 -3.08 -32.94
N GLY A 37 4.73 -3.40 -32.73
CA GLY A 37 4.12 -3.38 -31.40
C GLY A 37 4.75 -4.30 -30.36
N ILE A 38 5.22 -5.50 -30.77
CA ILE A 38 5.93 -6.41 -29.86
C ILE A 38 7.24 -5.78 -29.38
N THR A 39 8.03 -5.22 -30.29
CA THR A 39 9.33 -4.59 -29.98
C THR A 39 9.16 -3.35 -29.10
N GLU A 40 8.07 -2.61 -29.30
CA GLU A 40 7.68 -1.47 -28.45
C GLU A 40 7.09 -1.87 -27.08
N ASN A 41 6.97 -3.17 -26.79
CA ASN A 41 6.32 -3.71 -25.59
C ASN A 41 4.88 -3.18 -25.36
N ARG A 42 4.14 -2.91 -26.45
CA ARG A 42 2.76 -2.43 -26.34
C ARG A 42 1.85 -3.49 -25.73
N LEU A 43 0.87 -3.06 -24.93
CA LEU A 43 -0.16 -3.96 -24.41
C LEU A 43 -0.98 -4.58 -25.55
N PHE A 44 -1.00 -5.92 -25.62
CA PHE A 44 -1.60 -6.67 -26.75
C PHE A 44 -2.51 -7.83 -26.31
N SER A 45 -2.53 -8.11 -25.02
CA SER A 45 -3.30 -9.19 -24.43
C SER A 45 -3.77 -8.80 -23.04
N ARG A 46 -4.97 -9.24 -22.65
CA ARG A 46 -5.49 -9.12 -21.27
C ARG A 46 -4.72 -9.98 -20.27
N PHE A 47 -4.06 -11.03 -20.75
CA PHE A 47 -3.55 -12.11 -19.90
C PHE A 47 -2.04 -12.27 -19.95
N VAL A 48 -1.37 -11.67 -20.93
CA VAL A 48 0.07 -11.83 -21.15
C VAL A 48 0.82 -10.56 -20.78
N ASP A 49 1.93 -10.74 -20.07
CA ASP A 49 2.93 -9.74 -19.77
C ASP A 49 4.32 -10.30 -20.07
N LEU A 50 4.95 -9.83 -21.16
CA LEU A 50 6.25 -10.34 -21.59
C LEU A 50 7.39 -9.91 -20.65
N ASN A 51 7.26 -8.78 -19.94
CA ASN A 51 8.25 -8.35 -18.96
C ASN A 51 8.19 -9.24 -17.72
N PHE A 52 6.98 -9.54 -17.23
CA PHE A 52 6.78 -10.50 -16.15
C PHE A 52 7.24 -11.91 -16.56
N TYR A 53 6.95 -12.32 -17.81
CA TYR A 53 7.40 -13.60 -18.34
C TYR A 53 8.93 -13.72 -18.33
N ARG A 54 9.65 -12.70 -18.81
CA ARG A 54 11.12 -12.66 -18.75
C ARG A 54 11.62 -12.72 -17.30
N ALA A 55 11.03 -11.92 -16.40
CA ALA A 55 11.47 -11.80 -15.02
C ALA A 55 11.21 -13.08 -14.19
N SER A 56 10.14 -13.80 -14.50
CA SER A 56 9.77 -15.04 -13.79
C SER A 56 10.53 -16.27 -14.27
N ASN A 57 11.24 -16.17 -15.40
CA ASN A 57 11.89 -17.29 -16.07
C ASN A 57 13.35 -16.90 -16.39
N SER A 58 14.26 -17.20 -15.47
CA SER A 58 15.64 -16.73 -15.51
C SER A 58 16.43 -17.15 -16.75
N ASP A 59 16.09 -18.29 -17.35
CA ASP A 59 16.64 -18.78 -18.61
C ASP A 59 16.27 -17.92 -19.82
N LEU A 60 15.23 -17.09 -19.71
CA LEU A 60 14.76 -16.19 -20.77
C LEU A 60 15.30 -14.75 -20.62
N SER A 61 16.17 -14.49 -19.63
CA SER A 61 16.65 -13.13 -19.30
C SER A 61 17.30 -12.39 -20.48
N SER A 62 17.87 -13.10 -21.45
CA SER A 62 18.49 -12.54 -22.65
C SER A 62 17.56 -12.40 -23.86
N PHE A 63 16.30 -12.88 -23.77
CA PHE A 63 15.38 -12.84 -24.91
C PHE A 63 14.80 -11.44 -25.09
N ASP A 64 14.73 -11.00 -26.35
CA ASP A 64 13.97 -9.82 -26.74
C ASP A 64 12.45 -10.11 -26.74
N ALA A 65 11.65 -9.05 -26.86
CA ALA A 65 10.18 -9.19 -26.82
C ALA A 65 9.63 -10.12 -27.93
N PRO A 66 10.09 -10.06 -29.19
CA PRO A 66 9.69 -11.03 -30.22
C PRO A 66 10.03 -12.48 -29.86
N SER A 67 11.23 -12.74 -29.33
CA SER A 67 11.63 -14.08 -28.90
C SER A 67 10.81 -14.57 -27.71
N LEU A 68 10.48 -13.70 -26.76
CA LEU A 68 9.60 -14.01 -25.63
C LEU A 68 8.18 -14.35 -26.10
N TYR A 69 7.60 -13.57 -27.00
CA TYR A 69 6.29 -13.85 -27.59
C TYR A 69 6.30 -15.22 -28.29
N ASN A 70 7.29 -15.45 -29.15
CA ASN A 70 7.42 -16.70 -29.89
C ASN A 70 7.63 -17.90 -28.95
N HIS A 71 8.48 -17.76 -27.93
CA HIS A 71 8.72 -18.82 -26.97
C HIS A 71 7.46 -19.12 -26.15
N LEU A 72 6.77 -18.10 -25.63
CA LEU A 72 5.54 -18.29 -24.86
C LEU A 72 4.46 -18.99 -25.69
N SER A 73 4.26 -18.55 -26.93
CA SER A 73 3.26 -19.09 -27.85
C SER A 73 3.53 -20.55 -28.20
N ASN A 74 4.79 -20.93 -28.42
CA ASN A 74 5.14 -22.27 -28.91
C ASN A 74 5.41 -23.28 -27.79
N PHE A 75 5.91 -22.81 -26.63
CA PHE A 75 6.41 -23.66 -25.55
C PHE A 75 5.92 -23.21 -24.18
N GLY A 76 6.04 -21.92 -23.86
CA GLY A 76 5.86 -21.44 -22.49
C GLY A 76 4.49 -21.73 -21.87
N VAL A 77 3.40 -21.61 -22.65
CA VAL A 77 2.07 -21.98 -22.15
C VAL A 77 2.00 -23.48 -21.89
N ALA A 78 2.44 -24.32 -22.84
CA ALA A 78 2.44 -25.77 -22.70
C ALA A 78 3.26 -26.24 -21.47
N GLU A 79 4.41 -25.60 -21.23
CA GLU A 79 5.30 -25.84 -20.09
C GLU A 79 4.73 -25.36 -18.75
N GLY A 80 3.64 -24.60 -18.74
CA GLY A 80 3.04 -24.07 -17.51
C GLY A 80 3.82 -22.91 -16.89
N ARG A 81 4.66 -22.22 -17.67
CA ARG A 81 5.48 -21.12 -17.17
C ARG A 81 4.62 -19.93 -16.75
N ARG A 82 5.08 -19.17 -15.75
CA ARG A 82 4.40 -17.95 -15.27
C ARG A 82 4.70 -16.79 -16.21
N PHE A 83 3.67 -16.16 -16.76
CA PHE A 83 3.78 -15.07 -17.74
C PHE A 83 2.90 -13.85 -17.42
N SER A 84 2.25 -13.84 -16.27
CA SER A 84 1.42 -12.72 -15.81
C SER A 84 1.14 -12.81 -14.32
N PRO A 85 1.06 -11.69 -13.59
CA PRO A 85 0.57 -11.69 -12.21
C PRO A 85 -0.95 -11.96 -12.13
N PHE A 86 -1.69 -11.78 -13.22
CA PHE A 86 -3.14 -11.93 -13.30
C PHE A 86 -3.59 -13.35 -13.66
N PHE A 87 -2.69 -14.20 -14.14
CA PHE A 87 -3.00 -15.54 -14.59
C PHE A 87 -1.86 -16.53 -14.33
N ASP A 88 -2.14 -17.53 -13.50
CA ASP A 88 -1.26 -18.65 -13.20
C ASP A 88 -1.97 -19.96 -13.54
N LEU A 89 -1.41 -20.72 -14.49
CA LEU A 89 -2.00 -21.96 -14.99
C LEU A 89 -2.16 -23.02 -13.90
N SER A 90 -1.15 -23.16 -13.04
CA SER A 90 -1.16 -24.15 -11.96
C SER A 90 -2.19 -23.79 -10.89
N PHE A 91 -2.30 -22.51 -10.57
CA PHE A 91 -3.35 -22.01 -9.68
C PHE A 91 -4.73 -22.22 -10.30
N TYR A 92 -4.92 -21.84 -11.57
CA TYR A 92 -6.20 -21.94 -12.26
C TYR A 92 -6.69 -23.38 -12.32
N GLN A 93 -5.82 -24.34 -12.61
CA GLN A 93 -6.15 -25.75 -12.57
C GLN A 93 -6.61 -26.20 -11.18
N ARG A 94 -5.88 -25.82 -10.13
CA ARG A 94 -6.15 -26.24 -8.75
C ARG A 94 -7.43 -25.63 -8.19
N ALA A 95 -7.70 -24.36 -8.51
CA ALA A 95 -8.90 -23.65 -8.07
C ALA A 95 -10.18 -24.12 -8.80
N ASN A 96 -10.03 -24.79 -9.94
CA ASN A 96 -11.14 -25.13 -10.84
C ASN A 96 -11.10 -26.62 -11.21
N LEU A 97 -11.19 -27.48 -10.20
CA LEU A 97 -11.04 -28.94 -10.35
C LEU A 97 -12.08 -29.57 -11.29
N ASP A 98 -13.20 -28.90 -11.54
CA ASP A 98 -14.23 -29.31 -12.48
C ASP A 98 -13.75 -29.29 -13.94
N LEU A 99 -12.77 -28.44 -14.29
CA LEU A 99 -12.24 -28.33 -15.65
C LEU A 99 -11.65 -29.64 -16.17
N ALA A 100 -10.94 -30.37 -15.29
CA ALA A 100 -10.38 -31.68 -15.65
C ALA A 100 -11.48 -32.69 -15.99
N SER A 101 -12.62 -32.63 -15.29
CA SER A 101 -13.77 -33.49 -15.53
C SER A 101 -14.50 -33.14 -16.84
N ASN A 102 -14.38 -31.88 -17.29
CA ASN A 102 -14.88 -31.39 -18.57
C ASN A 102 -13.86 -31.51 -19.71
N GLY A 103 -12.77 -32.28 -19.53
CA GLY A 103 -11.77 -32.56 -20.56
C GLY A 103 -10.73 -31.45 -20.79
N VAL A 104 -10.74 -30.39 -19.98
CA VAL A 104 -9.71 -29.33 -20.01
C VAL A 104 -8.56 -29.76 -19.11
N THR A 105 -7.60 -30.49 -19.68
CA THR A 105 -6.50 -31.14 -18.93
C THR A 105 -5.10 -30.65 -19.30
N THR A 106 -4.95 -29.88 -20.38
CA THR A 106 -3.67 -29.30 -20.80
C THR A 106 -3.58 -27.83 -20.44
N ASN A 107 -2.35 -27.31 -20.31
CA ASN A 107 -2.12 -25.90 -20.02
C ASN A 107 -2.65 -24.98 -21.14
N GLU A 108 -2.49 -25.38 -22.40
CA GLU A 108 -3.07 -24.64 -23.53
C GLU A 108 -4.60 -24.65 -23.48
N GLY A 109 -5.20 -25.78 -23.08
CA GLY A 109 -6.64 -25.91 -22.89
C GLY A 109 -7.15 -25.01 -21.75
N LEU A 110 -6.42 -24.95 -20.64
CA LEU A 110 -6.73 -24.08 -19.50
C LEU A 110 -6.67 -22.60 -19.88
N PHE A 111 -5.62 -22.19 -20.60
CA PHE A 111 -5.49 -20.82 -21.09
C PHE A 111 -6.63 -20.46 -22.05
N ASN A 112 -6.89 -21.32 -23.04
CA ASN A 112 -7.98 -21.12 -24.01
C ASN A 112 -9.36 -21.09 -23.33
N HIS A 113 -9.60 -21.97 -22.35
CA HIS A 113 -10.84 -21.95 -21.57
C HIS A 113 -11.03 -20.61 -20.87
N TYR A 114 -9.98 -20.07 -20.23
CA TYR A 114 -10.07 -18.79 -19.55
C TYR A 114 -10.35 -17.63 -20.52
N GLN A 115 -9.67 -17.60 -21.66
CA GLN A 115 -9.86 -16.59 -22.71
C GLN A 115 -11.30 -16.54 -23.22
N ILE A 116 -11.94 -17.70 -23.39
CA ILE A 116 -13.28 -17.80 -24.00
C ILE A 116 -14.39 -17.67 -22.95
N SER A 117 -14.26 -18.38 -21.83
CA SER A 117 -15.33 -18.56 -20.85
C SER A 117 -14.91 -18.15 -19.44
N GLY A 118 -13.74 -18.60 -18.99
CA GLY A 118 -13.37 -18.53 -17.57
C GLY A 118 -13.30 -17.12 -17.00
N ILE A 119 -12.96 -16.10 -17.80
CA ILE A 119 -13.04 -14.71 -17.34
C ILE A 119 -14.48 -14.31 -17.04
N ASN A 120 -15.44 -14.67 -17.89
CA ASN A 120 -16.85 -14.32 -17.68
C ASN A 120 -17.52 -15.12 -16.55
N GLU A 121 -16.92 -16.23 -16.12
CA GLU A 121 -17.39 -17.09 -15.03
C GLU A 121 -16.90 -16.65 -13.64
N ASN A 122 -16.15 -15.53 -13.53
CA ASN A 122 -15.56 -15.07 -12.27
C ASN A 122 -14.67 -16.13 -11.58
N ARG A 123 -13.96 -16.95 -12.37
CA ARG A 123 -13.04 -17.95 -11.83
C ARG A 123 -11.76 -17.30 -11.32
N ARG A 124 -11.28 -17.72 -10.15
CA ARG A 124 -9.98 -17.29 -9.60
C ARG A 124 -8.85 -17.88 -10.46
N THR A 125 -7.89 -17.03 -10.83
CA THR A 125 -6.80 -17.36 -11.76
C THR A 125 -5.41 -17.13 -11.20
N SER A 126 -5.32 -16.49 -10.04
CA SER A 126 -4.06 -16.16 -9.40
C SER A 126 -4.26 -16.07 -7.89
N ALA A 127 -3.21 -16.37 -7.13
CA ALA A 127 -3.12 -16.04 -5.71
C ALA A 127 -2.88 -14.54 -5.50
N LEU A 128 -2.31 -13.84 -6.49
CA LEU A 128 -1.96 -12.42 -6.37
C LEU A 128 -3.15 -11.50 -6.61
N VAL A 129 -4.10 -11.90 -7.45
CA VAL A 129 -5.23 -11.07 -7.88
C VAL A 129 -6.54 -11.84 -7.73
N ASP A 130 -7.51 -11.19 -7.08
CA ASP A 130 -8.89 -11.67 -6.97
C ASP A 130 -9.83 -10.57 -7.47
N LEU A 131 -10.33 -10.72 -8.70
CA LEU A 131 -11.20 -9.73 -9.28
C LEU A 131 -12.61 -9.68 -8.64
N GLY A 132 -13.02 -10.75 -7.95
CA GLY A 132 -14.24 -10.76 -7.15
C GLY A 132 -14.06 -9.89 -5.91
N PHE A 133 -12.95 -10.06 -5.21
CA PHE A 133 -12.54 -9.18 -4.10
C PHE A 133 -12.38 -7.74 -4.58
N TYR A 134 -11.71 -7.51 -5.71
CA TYR A 134 -11.51 -6.18 -6.30
C TYR A 134 -12.84 -5.46 -6.50
N ARG A 135 -13.86 -6.15 -7.04
CA ARG A 135 -15.21 -5.60 -7.17
C ARG A 135 -15.85 -5.30 -5.82
N SER A 136 -15.76 -6.21 -4.84
CA SER A 136 -16.42 -6.01 -3.55
C SER A 136 -15.76 -4.92 -2.69
N ALA A 137 -14.45 -4.74 -2.82
CA ALA A 137 -13.70 -3.74 -2.07
C ALA A 137 -13.84 -2.32 -2.64
N ASN A 138 -14.29 -2.19 -3.89
CA ASN A 138 -14.37 -0.93 -4.63
C ASN A 138 -15.81 -0.71 -5.15
N ALA A 139 -16.63 -0.02 -4.36
CA ALA A 139 -18.07 0.08 -4.57
C ALA A 139 -18.48 0.68 -5.93
N ASP A 140 -17.67 1.59 -6.48
CA ASP A 140 -17.87 2.20 -7.79
C ASP A 140 -17.74 1.20 -8.95
N LEU A 141 -17.05 0.07 -8.73
CA LEU A 141 -16.82 -0.96 -9.74
C LEU A 141 -17.92 -2.04 -9.76
N ALA A 142 -18.93 -1.95 -8.90
CA ALA A 142 -19.96 -2.98 -8.75
C ALA A 142 -20.70 -3.33 -10.05
N GLY A 143 -20.82 -2.37 -10.97
CA GLY A 143 -21.48 -2.53 -12.27
C GLY A 143 -20.61 -3.09 -13.40
N LEU A 144 -19.30 -3.27 -13.19
CA LEU A 144 -18.38 -3.73 -14.24
C LEU A 144 -18.43 -5.26 -14.41
N THR A 145 -18.34 -5.69 -15.67
CA THR A 145 -18.11 -7.10 -16.02
C THR A 145 -16.70 -7.55 -15.66
N GLN A 146 -16.44 -8.86 -15.67
CA GLN A 146 -15.12 -9.37 -15.29
C GLN A 146 -13.97 -8.94 -16.22
N PRO A 147 -14.15 -8.93 -17.56
CA PRO A 147 -13.16 -8.34 -18.47
C PRO A 147 -12.91 -6.86 -18.19
N GLN A 148 -13.98 -6.08 -17.98
CA GLN A 148 -13.86 -4.65 -17.65
C GLN A 148 -13.14 -4.42 -16.32
N LEU A 149 -13.35 -5.28 -15.31
CA LEU A 149 -12.63 -5.21 -14.04
C LEU A 149 -11.14 -5.49 -14.20
N LEU A 150 -10.77 -6.49 -15.01
CA LEU A 150 -9.37 -6.77 -15.31
C LEU A 150 -8.73 -5.60 -16.06
N ASP A 151 -9.41 -5.07 -17.06
CA ASP A 151 -8.93 -3.93 -17.85
C ASP A 151 -8.79 -2.67 -16.96
N HIS A 152 -9.77 -2.41 -16.10
CA HIS A 152 -9.71 -1.31 -15.13
C HIS A 152 -8.57 -1.50 -14.13
N LEU A 153 -8.41 -2.69 -13.54
CA LEU A 153 -7.35 -2.98 -12.58
C LEU A 153 -5.97 -2.74 -13.18
N ARG A 154 -5.75 -3.23 -14.41
CA ARG A 154 -4.45 -3.12 -15.11
C ARG A 154 -4.10 -1.70 -15.51
N ARG A 155 -5.10 -0.91 -15.93
CA ARG A 155 -4.89 0.45 -16.45
C ARG A 155 -4.87 1.50 -15.35
N PHE A 156 -5.67 1.30 -14.32
CA PHE A 156 -5.94 2.31 -13.29
C PHE A 156 -5.79 1.72 -11.90
N GLY A 157 -6.52 0.65 -11.59
CA GLY A 157 -6.71 0.18 -10.22
C GLY A 157 -5.43 -0.09 -9.42
N ILE A 158 -4.39 -0.63 -10.05
CA ILE A 158 -3.10 -0.87 -9.37
C ILE A 158 -2.42 0.44 -9.01
N ASN A 159 -2.36 1.40 -9.94
CA ASN A 159 -1.73 2.70 -9.72
C ASN A 159 -2.60 3.65 -8.87
N GLU A 160 -3.89 3.38 -8.77
CA GLU A 160 -4.82 4.03 -7.82
C GLU A 160 -4.79 3.35 -6.43
N GLU A 161 -3.85 2.43 -6.19
CA GLU A 161 -3.66 1.72 -4.92
C GLU A 161 -4.89 0.94 -4.42
N ARG A 162 -5.80 0.60 -5.33
CA ARG A 162 -7.06 -0.02 -4.95
C ARG A 162 -6.82 -1.44 -4.44
N ARG A 163 -7.55 -1.84 -3.40
CA ARG A 163 -7.51 -3.20 -2.86
C ARG A 163 -8.05 -4.19 -3.89
N PHE A 164 -7.20 -5.08 -4.42
CA PHE A 164 -7.54 -6.10 -5.44
C PHE A 164 -7.25 -7.55 -5.01
N SER A 165 -6.72 -7.75 -3.81
CA SER A 165 -6.44 -9.07 -3.25
C SER A 165 -6.69 -9.10 -1.74
N PRO A 166 -7.25 -10.20 -1.21
CA PRO A 166 -7.38 -10.40 0.23
C PRO A 166 -6.04 -10.77 0.91
N VAL A 167 -4.98 -11.08 0.15
CA VAL A 167 -3.68 -11.46 0.73
C VAL A 167 -2.54 -10.55 0.30
N ILE A 168 -2.75 -9.72 -0.72
CA ILE A 168 -1.81 -8.67 -1.16
C ILE A 168 -2.42 -7.29 -0.91
N ASP A 169 -1.66 -6.46 -0.21
CA ASP A 169 -1.83 -5.01 -0.12
C ASP A 169 -0.49 -4.38 -0.51
N LEU A 170 -0.46 -3.64 -1.63
CA LEU A 170 0.77 -3.08 -2.15
C LEU A 170 1.33 -1.95 -1.28
N GLY A 171 0.48 -1.18 -0.61
CA GLY A 171 0.92 -0.15 0.33
C GLY A 171 1.53 -0.77 1.60
N ILE A 172 0.93 -1.85 2.12
CA ILE A 172 1.53 -2.62 3.22
C ILE A 172 2.81 -3.32 2.77
N TYR A 173 2.83 -3.86 1.56
CA TYR A 173 4.02 -4.49 1.00
C TYR A 173 5.15 -3.47 0.91
N GLU A 174 4.94 -2.32 0.29
CA GLU A 174 5.97 -1.27 0.20
C GLU A 174 6.41 -0.77 1.60
N ALA A 175 5.45 -0.48 2.49
CA ALA A 175 5.75 -0.02 3.84
C ALA A 175 6.52 -1.04 4.69
N ALA A 176 6.36 -2.33 4.42
CA ALA A 176 7.11 -3.41 5.07
C ALA A 176 8.44 -3.74 4.37
N ASN A 177 8.69 -3.17 3.18
CA ASN A 177 9.85 -3.45 2.32
C ASN A 177 10.58 -2.17 1.90
N PRO A 178 11.37 -1.60 2.79
CA PRO A 178 12.16 -0.39 2.59
C PRO A 178 13.09 -0.34 1.40
N ASP A 179 13.71 -1.46 1.04
CA ASP A 179 14.52 -1.56 -0.17
C ASP A 179 13.68 -1.24 -1.41
N ILE A 180 12.40 -1.61 -1.37
CA ILE A 180 11.42 -1.31 -2.41
C ILE A 180 10.96 0.15 -2.32
N LYS A 181 10.66 0.65 -1.12
CA LYS A 181 10.32 2.06 -0.90
C LYS A 181 11.44 3.00 -1.39
N ALA A 182 12.69 2.66 -1.09
CA ALA A 182 13.88 3.40 -1.53
C ALA A 182 14.11 3.31 -3.04
N ALA A 183 13.69 2.22 -3.68
CA ALA A 183 13.75 2.07 -5.13
C ALA A 183 12.70 2.92 -5.88
N ASN A 184 11.70 3.48 -5.16
CA ASN A 184 10.64 4.34 -5.68
C ASN A 184 10.00 3.78 -6.97
N ILE A 185 9.63 2.51 -6.93
CA ILE A 185 9.02 1.82 -8.08
C ILE A 185 7.51 2.05 -8.09
N SER A 186 6.92 2.14 -9.29
CA SER A 186 5.47 2.27 -9.42
C SER A 186 4.72 1.09 -8.80
N TYR A 187 3.45 1.26 -8.44
CA TYR A 187 2.61 0.17 -7.94
C TYR A 187 2.48 -1.02 -8.92
N SER A 188 2.51 -0.76 -10.22
CA SER A 188 2.64 -1.83 -11.23
C SER A 188 3.95 -2.60 -11.10
N GLY A 189 5.06 -1.90 -10.83
CA GLY A 189 6.35 -2.49 -10.48
C GLY A 189 6.32 -3.25 -9.15
N LEU A 190 5.61 -2.75 -8.14
CA LEU A 190 5.39 -3.45 -6.86
C LEU A 190 4.69 -4.80 -7.10
N LEU A 191 3.59 -4.82 -7.86
CA LEU A 191 2.89 -6.08 -8.16
C LEU A 191 3.78 -7.06 -8.94
N GLN A 192 4.58 -6.56 -9.88
CA GLN A 192 5.57 -7.38 -10.58
C GLN A 192 6.59 -7.96 -9.58
N HIS A 193 7.16 -7.13 -8.71
CA HIS A 193 8.14 -7.53 -7.72
C HIS A 193 7.57 -8.57 -6.73
N VAL A 194 6.35 -8.37 -6.23
CA VAL A 194 5.62 -9.34 -5.40
C VAL A 194 5.59 -10.70 -6.10
N GLY A 195 5.19 -10.73 -7.37
CA GLY A 195 5.02 -11.95 -8.12
C GLY A 195 6.32 -12.65 -8.53
N THR A 196 7.41 -11.91 -8.73
CA THR A 196 8.70 -12.47 -9.19
C THR A 196 9.68 -12.76 -8.06
N ASN A 197 9.65 -11.99 -6.97
CA ASN A 197 10.60 -12.10 -5.85
C ASN A 197 9.88 -12.18 -4.50
N GLY A 198 8.98 -11.24 -4.22
CA GLY A 198 8.46 -11.02 -2.87
C GLY A 198 7.79 -12.22 -2.21
N VAL A 199 6.97 -12.96 -2.98
CA VAL A 199 6.39 -14.22 -2.50
C VAL A 199 7.47 -15.26 -2.20
N PHE A 200 8.49 -15.41 -3.04
CA PHE A 200 9.56 -16.39 -2.85
C PHE A 200 10.48 -16.05 -1.68
N GLU A 201 10.74 -14.77 -1.46
CA GLU A 201 11.54 -14.25 -0.34
C GLU A 201 10.81 -14.35 1.00
N GLY A 202 9.51 -14.62 1.01
CA GLY A 202 8.72 -14.72 2.24
C GLY A 202 8.36 -13.37 2.87
N ARG A 203 8.38 -12.29 2.07
CA ARG A 203 8.04 -10.94 2.53
C ARG A 203 6.58 -10.87 2.99
N ARG A 204 6.27 -9.97 3.93
CA ARG A 204 4.89 -9.66 4.33
C ARG A 204 4.13 -9.13 3.13
N LEU A 205 2.95 -9.68 2.84
CA LEU A 205 2.15 -9.31 1.68
C LEU A 205 0.91 -8.48 2.03
N SER A 206 0.39 -8.62 3.24
CA SER A 206 -0.75 -7.85 3.75
C SER A 206 -0.75 -7.81 5.27
N LEU A 207 -1.78 -7.18 5.85
CA LEU A 207 -1.99 -7.20 7.30
C LEU A 207 -2.32 -8.61 7.78
N SER A 208 -3.13 -9.34 7.03
CA SER A 208 -3.60 -10.68 7.39
C SER A 208 -2.62 -11.80 7.06
N TYR A 209 -1.71 -11.60 6.11
CA TYR A 209 -0.78 -12.64 5.63
C TYR A 209 0.69 -12.22 5.69
N ALA A 210 1.45 -12.93 6.53
CA ALA A 210 2.91 -12.85 6.65
C ALA A 210 3.51 -14.26 6.66
N PRO A 211 4.23 -14.68 5.59
CA PRO A 211 4.76 -16.04 5.46
C PRO A 211 5.61 -16.49 6.65
N VAL A 212 6.49 -15.62 7.15
CA VAL A 212 7.36 -15.88 8.31
C VAL A 212 6.56 -16.15 9.58
N PHE A 213 5.46 -15.43 9.81
CA PHE A 213 4.56 -15.71 10.93
C PHE A 213 3.81 -17.03 10.70
N TYR A 214 3.33 -17.25 9.48
CA TYR A 214 2.46 -18.37 9.15
C TYR A 214 3.16 -19.72 9.30
N VAL A 215 4.43 -19.82 8.88
CA VAL A 215 5.23 -21.06 9.00
C VAL A 215 5.72 -21.33 10.42
N ASN A 216 5.52 -20.40 11.36
CA ASN A 216 6.08 -20.52 12.70
C ASN A 216 5.62 -21.85 13.35
N PRO A 217 6.56 -22.77 13.71
CA PRO A 217 6.23 -24.08 14.27
C PRO A 217 5.50 -24.05 15.61
N GLN A 218 5.56 -22.94 16.36
CA GLN A 218 4.75 -22.75 17.56
C GLN A 218 3.25 -22.70 17.24
N ASN A 219 2.89 -22.28 16.02
CA ASN A 219 1.51 -22.14 15.57
C ASN A 219 1.10 -23.19 14.51
N ASN A 220 2.04 -23.60 13.64
CA ASN A 220 1.78 -24.46 12.48
C ASN A 220 2.96 -25.42 12.18
N LEU A 221 3.16 -26.43 13.04
CA LEU A 221 4.28 -27.38 12.91
C LEU A 221 4.28 -28.16 11.59
N ASP A 222 3.11 -28.44 11.03
CA ASP A 222 2.93 -29.18 9.77
C ASP A 222 3.34 -28.39 8.53
N LEU A 223 3.54 -27.08 8.64
CA LEU A 223 4.04 -26.22 7.57
C LEU A 223 5.58 -26.13 7.54
N ALA A 224 6.25 -26.73 8.53
CA ALA A 224 7.70 -26.66 8.64
C ALA A 224 8.38 -27.24 7.38
N GLY A 225 9.25 -26.45 6.75
CA GLY A 225 9.97 -26.83 5.54
C GLY A 225 9.25 -26.55 4.23
N MET A 226 8.01 -26.04 4.25
CA MET A 226 7.36 -25.51 3.04
C MET A 226 8.04 -24.21 2.60
N GLY A 227 8.27 -24.06 1.28
CA GLY A 227 8.73 -22.81 0.70
C GLY A 227 7.63 -21.74 0.70
N SER A 228 8.00 -20.46 0.61
CA SER A 228 7.08 -19.34 0.74
C SER A 228 5.92 -19.33 -0.28
N GLN A 229 6.15 -19.76 -1.52
CA GLN A 229 5.07 -19.94 -2.50
C GLN A 229 4.09 -21.05 -2.07
N GLN A 230 4.59 -22.15 -1.52
CA GLN A 230 3.75 -23.24 -1.02
C GLN A 230 2.93 -22.80 0.20
N LEU A 231 3.49 -21.93 1.05
CA LEU A 231 2.76 -21.33 2.17
C LEU A 231 1.62 -20.43 1.69
N LEU A 232 1.82 -19.65 0.62
CA LEU A 232 0.77 -18.81 0.04
C LEU A 232 -0.35 -19.65 -0.54
N ASP A 233 0.02 -20.65 -1.35
CA ASP A 233 -0.92 -21.63 -1.88
C ASP A 233 -1.68 -22.34 -0.75
N HIS A 234 -0.99 -22.82 0.29
CA HIS A 234 -1.61 -23.49 1.41
C HIS A 234 -2.62 -22.58 2.12
N PHE A 235 -2.27 -21.31 2.35
CA PHE A 235 -3.17 -20.37 3.02
C PHE A 235 -4.43 -20.10 2.20
N GLU A 236 -4.30 -19.85 0.89
CA GLU A 236 -5.41 -19.58 -0.04
C GLU A 236 -6.37 -20.77 -0.18
N PHE A 237 -5.85 -22.00 -0.24
CA PHE A 237 -6.69 -23.19 -0.46
C PHE A 237 -7.20 -23.83 0.84
N PHE A 238 -6.42 -23.78 1.92
CA PHE A 238 -6.70 -24.53 3.15
C PHE A 238 -6.66 -23.66 4.39
N GLY A 239 -5.57 -22.91 4.61
CA GLY A 239 -5.26 -22.25 5.87
C GLY A 239 -6.36 -21.34 6.40
N ILE A 240 -6.88 -20.44 5.58
CA ILE A 240 -7.96 -19.55 6.01
C ILE A 240 -9.26 -20.31 6.31
N ASN A 241 -9.59 -21.32 5.52
CA ASN A 241 -10.76 -22.16 5.73
C ASN A 241 -10.66 -22.98 7.02
N GLU A 242 -9.45 -23.44 7.37
CA GLU A 242 -9.14 -24.09 8.65
C GLU A 242 -9.13 -23.11 9.84
N GLY A 243 -9.17 -21.80 9.59
CA GLY A 243 -9.14 -20.77 10.62
C GLY A 243 -7.74 -20.50 11.18
N ARG A 244 -6.67 -20.88 10.46
CA ARG A 244 -5.29 -20.65 10.88
C ARG A 244 -4.95 -19.17 10.85
N GLN A 245 -4.15 -18.76 11.83
CA GLN A 245 -3.64 -17.40 11.92
C GLN A 245 -2.36 -17.28 11.07
N ALA A 246 -2.36 -16.39 10.08
CA ALA A 246 -1.23 -16.15 9.18
C ALA A 246 -0.50 -14.82 9.42
N SER A 247 -0.91 -14.07 10.44
CA SER A 247 -0.24 -12.87 10.91
C SER A 247 -0.58 -12.59 12.37
N GLU A 248 0.28 -11.82 13.04
CA GLU A 248 0.05 -11.29 14.38
C GLU A 248 -1.13 -10.29 14.45
N TYR A 249 -1.57 -9.75 13.31
CA TYR A 249 -2.57 -8.69 13.27
C TYR A 249 -3.98 -9.21 13.01
N PHE A 250 -4.15 -10.39 12.43
CA PHE A 250 -5.47 -10.91 12.07
C PHE A 250 -5.62 -12.38 12.47
N ASN A 251 -6.66 -12.67 13.25
CA ASN A 251 -7.11 -14.02 13.55
C ASN A 251 -8.60 -14.13 13.21
N VAL A 252 -8.93 -14.91 12.17
CA VAL A 252 -10.31 -14.96 11.63
C VAL A 252 -11.34 -15.43 12.65
N ASN A 253 -10.97 -16.35 13.54
CA ASN A 253 -11.87 -16.83 14.60
C ASN A 253 -12.19 -15.71 15.58
N SER A 254 -11.16 -15.00 16.04
CA SER A 254 -11.31 -13.85 16.93
C SER A 254 -12.08 -12.71 16.25
N TYR A 255 -11.78 -12.44 14.98
CA TYR A 255 -12.45 -11.39 14.21
C TYR A 255 -13.96 -11.61 14.12
N ARG A 256 -14.40 -12.84 13.82
CA ARG A 256 -15.83 -13.19 13.76
C ARG A 256 -16.51 -13.13 15.13
N ILE A 257 -15.81 -13.49 16.21
CA ILE A 257 -16.32 -13.38 17.59
C ILE A 257 -16.49 -11.91 18.00
N ASN A 258 -15.50 -11.07 17.69
CA ASN A 258 -15.48 -9.67 18.07
C ASN A 258 -16.45 -8.81 17.25
N ASN A 259 -16.90 -9.29 16.09
CA ASN A 259 -17.79 -8.58 15.17
C ASN A 259 -18.99 -9.48 14.82
N PRO A 260 -19.91 -9.74 15.77
CA PRO A 260 -21.01 -10.67 15.59
C PRO A 260 -22.03 -10.23 14.52
N ASP A 261 -22.06 -8.94 14.17
CA ASP A 261 -22.90 -8.39 13.11
C ASP A 261 -22.52 -8.89 11.70
N LEU A 262 -21.27 -9.36 11.50
CA LEU A 262 -20.84 -9.94 10.23
C LEU A 262 -21.74 -11.12 9.82
N GLY A 263 -22.12 -11.97 10.77
CA GLY A 263 -23.01 -13.11 10.51
C GLY A 263 -24.42 -12.68 10.08
N ILE A 264 -24.92 -11.57 10.63
CA ILE A 264 -26.23 -10.99 10.25
C ILE A 264 -26.17 -10.47 8.81
N ASN A 265 -25.03 -9.90 8.41
CA ASN A 265 -24.79 -9.36 7.07
C ASN A 265 -24.33 -10.41 6.05
N GLY A 266 -24.49 -11.71 6.34
CA GLY A 266 -24.19 -12.79 5.40
C GLY A 266 -22.71 -13.15 5.27
N ILE A 267 -21.83 -12.58 6.09
CA ILE A 267 -20.41 -12.94 6.18
C ILE A 267 -20.29 -14.12 7.15
N VAL A 268 -20.38 -15.33 6.61
CA VAL A 268 -20.50 -16.56 7.40
C VAL A 268 -19.29 -17.48 7.29
N THR A 269 -18.50 -17.38 6.22
CA THR A 269 -17.29 -18.18 6.03
C THR A 269 -16.04 -17.43 6.48
N ASN A 270 -14.97 -18.17 6.77
CA ASN A 270 -13.67 -17.58 7.11
C ASN A 270 -13.09 -16.78 5.93
N GLN A 271 -13.25 -17.25 4.70
CA GLN A 271 -12.84 -16.50 3.50
C GLN A 271 -13.60 -15.17 3.37
N GLN A 272 -14.93 -15.18 3.57
CA GLN A 272 -15.71 -13.93 3.53
C GLN A 272 -15.28 -12.97 4.65
N ALA A 273 -14.95 -13.49 5.83
CA ALA A 273 -14.47 -12.68 6.94
C ALA A 273 -13.08 -12.06 6.67
N LEU A 274 -12.16 -12.82 6.04
CA LEU A 274 -10.88 -12.30 5.55
C LEU A 274 -11.10 -11.20 4.50
N ASN A 275 -11.90 -11.49 3.47
CA ASN A 275 -12.24 -10.52 2.43
C ASN A 275 -12.88 -9.27 3.02
N HIS A 276 -13.76 -9.41 4.03
CA HIS A 276 -14.33 -8.27 4.73
C HIS A 276 -13.25 -7.47 5.45
N PHE A 277 -12.40 -8.11 6.26
CA PHE A 277 -11.33 -7.42 6.98
C PHE A 277 -10.41 -6.63 6.05
N GLU A 278 -9.84 -7.28 5.05
CA GLU A 278 -8.89 -6.68 4.11
C GLU A 278 -9.56 -5.70 3.15
N GLY A 279 -10.82 -5.92 2.83
CA GLY A 279 -11.59 -5.09 1.93
C GLY A 279 -12.10 -3.81 2.59
N ILE A 280 -12.72 -3.89 3.77
CA ILE A 280 -13.52 -2.80 4.38
C ILE A 280 -13.36 -2.74 5.90
N GLY A 281 -13.40 -3.88 6.58
CA GLY A 281 -13.46 -3.98 8.03
C GLY A 281 -12.26 -3.36 8.74
N PHE A 282 -11.08 -3.39 8.11
CA PHE A 282 -9.93 -2.65 8.58
C PHE A 282 -10.18 -1.13 8.62
N ARG A 283 -10.81 -0.55 7.58
CA ARG A 283 -11.19 0.89 7.52
C ARG A 283 -12.35 1.23 8.47
N GLU A 284 -13.23 0.27 8.75
CA GLU A 284 -14.25 0.39 9.81
C GLU A 284 -13.66 0.26 11.22
N GLU A 285 -12.35 0.08 11.34
CA GLU A 285 -11.62 -0.14 12.60
C GLU A 285 -12.10 -1.37 13.38
N ARG A 286 -12.60 -2.39 12.66
CA ARG A 286 -13.05 -3.65 13.27
C ARG A 286 -11.87 -4.33 13.97
N ILE A 287 -12.14 -4.97 15.10
CA ILE A 287 -11.12 -5.57 15.95
C ILE A 287 -10.66 -6.91 15.33
N PRO A 288 -9.45 -6.99 14.74
CA PRO A 288 -9.05 -8.09 13.85
C PRO A 288 -8.57 -9.35 14.55
N GLY A 289 -8.30 -9.27 15.85
CA GLY A 289 -7.76 -10.36 16.63
C GLY A 289 -7.86 -10.06 18.13
N ASN A 290 -7.28 -10.95 18.94
CA ASN A 290 -7.06 -10.68 20.35
C ASN A 290 -5.97 -9.61 20.46
N LEU A 291 -6.34 -8.34 20.44
CA LEU A 291 -5.47 -7.29 20.97
C LEU A 291 -5.49 -7.46 22.48
N PRO A 292 -4.38 -7.85 23.14
CA PRO A 292 -4.36 -7.86 24.59
C PRO A 292 -4.64 -6.44 25.08
N LEU A 293 -5.82 -6.24 25.70
CA LEU A 293 -6.15 -5.03 26.46
C LEU A 293 -5.24 -4.89 27.70
N ALA A 294 -4.45 -5.90 28.02
CA ALA A 294 -3.35 -5.86 28.95
C ALA A 294 -2.25 -6.80 28.44
N ILE A 295 -1.05 -6.28 28.18
CA ILE A 295 0.13 -7.16 28.29
C ILE A 295 0.11 -7.62 29.75
N PRO A 296 0.01 -8.94 30.03
CA PRO A 296 0.11 -9.41 31.40
C PRO A 296 1.43 -8.88 31.97
N GLY A 297 1.38 -8.15 33.09
CA GLY A 297 2.60 -7.68 33.75
C GLY A 297 3.55 -8.87 33.95
N GLY A 298 4.71 -8.83 33.29
CA GLY A 298 5.68 -9.92 33.30
C GLY A 298 6.38 -10.23 31.98
N ILE A 299 5.95 -9.68 30.84
CA ILE A 299 6.76 -9.70 29.61
C ILE A 299 7.60 -8.41 29.58
N ASP A 300 8.91 -8.57 29.62
CA ASP A 300 9.89 -7.51 29.42
C ASP A 300 9.85 -7.01 27.94
N PRO A 301 9.45 -5.75 27.67
CA PRO A 301 9.38 -5.21 26.32
C PRO A 301 10.77 -5.01 25.71
N GLY A 302 11.13 -5.84 24.74
CA GLY A 302 12.44 -5.75 24.08
C GLY A 302 13.40 -6.86 24.46
N ASN A 303 13.13 -7.61 25.55
CA ASN A 303 14.03 -8.60 26.14
C ASN A 303 15.50 -8.12 26.27
N ASP A 304 16.33 -8.89 26.96
CA ASP A 304 17.66 -8.49 27.43
C ASP A 304 18.70 -8.07 26.34
N ASN A 305 18.32 -8.08 25.05
CA ASN A 305 19.13 -7.61 23.93
C ASN A 305 18.77 -6.20 23.41
N ASN A 306 17.65 -5.60 23.84
CA ASN A 306 17.25 -4.24 23.51
C ASN A 306 17.26 -3.89 22.00
N ASN A 307 16.91 -4.86 21.15
CA ASN A 307 16.81 -4.70 19.70
C ASN A 307 15.35 -4.49 19.23
N LEU A 308 15.12 -3.86 18.07
CA LEU A 308 13.75 -3.68 17.53
C LEU A 308 13.09 -5.02 17.18
N THR A 309 13.88 -6.05 16.84
CA THR A 309 13.39 -7.41 16.55
C THR A 309 12.64 -8.08 17.70
N THR A 310 12.90 -7.66 18.93
CA THR A 310 12.35 -8.25 20.15
C THR A 310 11.34 -7.34 20.85
N ALA A 311 11.00 -6.22 20.21
CA ALA A 311 10.03 -5.26 20.71
C ALA A 311 8.67 -5.91 21.01
N ALA A 312 8.07 -5.52 22.13
CA ALA A 312 6.72 -5.98 22.48
C ALA A 312 5.70 -5.39 21.51
N ASN A 313 4.98 -6.25 20.79
CA ASN A 313 3.97 -5.81 19.84
C ASN A 313 2.70 -5.32 20.55
N LEU A 314 2.39 -4.03 20.45
CA LEU A 314 1.18 -3.42 20.99
C LEU A 314 -0.01 -3.42 20.01
N GLY A 315 0.22 -3.95 18.81
CA GLY A 315 -0.79 -4.16 17.77
C GLY A 315 -1.08 -2.93 16.93
N ILE A 316 -2.30 -2.89 16.38
CA ILE A 316 -2.78 -1.83 15.50
C ILE A 316 -3.22 -0.61 16.31
N PHE A 317 -2.74 0.56 15.92
CA PHE A 317 -3.11 1.87 16.46
C PHE A 317 -4.10 2.56 15.49
N ASN A 318 -5.36 2.65 15.90
CA ASN A 318 -6.47 3.32 15.22
C ASN A 318 -7.40 3.99 16.26
N SER A 319 -8.57 4.54 15.89
CA SER A 319 -9.44 5.26 16.85
C SER A 319 -10.00 4.40 17.98
N ARG A 320 -9.89 3.08 17.89
CA ARG A 320 -10.29 2.15 18.96
C ARG A 320 -9.15 1.76 19.88
N ARG A 321 -7.92 2.23 19.63
CA ARG A 321 -6.75 1.88 20.42
C ARG A 321 -6.36 3.00 21.37
N SER A 322 -6.70 2.83 22.63
CA SER A 322 -6.18 3.62 23.75
C SER A 322 -5.93 2.76 24.99
N GLY A 323 -5.03 3.18 25.86
CA GLY A 323 -4.79 2.48 27.12
C GLY A 323 -3.57 2.97 27.88
N THR A 324 -3.29 2.28 28.97
CA THR A 324 -2.10 2.47 29.81
C THR A 324 -1.47 1.11 30.09
N ILE A 325 -0.15 1.01 29.91
CA ILE A 325 0.63 -0.17 30.26
C ILE A 325 1.61 0.24 31.37
N THR A 326 1.67 -0.56 32.43
CA THR A 326 2.63 -0.35 33.53
C THR A 326 3.80 -1.30 33.36
N GLN A 327 5.01 -0.75 33.29
CA GLN A 327 6.26 -1.51 33.17
C GLN A 327 7.32 -0.96 34.12
N GLN A 328 8.49 -1.59 34.14
CA GLN A 328 9.60 -1.23 35.03
C GLN A 328 10.90 -1.15 34.24
N ILE A 329 11.63 -0.06 34.43
CA ILE A 329 13.05 0.03 34.03
C ILE A 329 13.90 -0.19 35.28
N SER A 330 14.88 -1.08 35.18
CA SER A 330 15.76 -1.47 36.28
C SER A 330 17.22 -1.09 36.04
N SER A 331 18.12 -1.38 37.00
CA SER A 331 19.57 -1.21 36.82
C SER A 331 20.19 -2.23 35.86
N THR A 332 19.50 -3.34 35.57
CA THR A 332 19.98 -4.42 34.69
C THR A 332 19.28 -4.46 33.34
N ASP A 333 18.17 -3.72 33.23
CA ASP A 333 17.38 -3.56 32.03
C ASP A 333 16.95 -2.10 31.96
N LEU A 334 17.55 -1.37 31.02
CA LEU A 334 17.50 0.08 30.93
C LEU A 334 16.58 0.58 29.82
N THR A 335 15.99 -0.32 29.03
CA THR A 335 15.32 0.02 27.79
C THR A 335 14.16 -0.91 27.53
N ASP A 336 12.98 -0.32 27.39
CA ASP A 336 11.80 -1.01 26.94
C ASP A 336 11.51 -0.60 25.49
N ILE A 337 11.27 -1.56 24.60
CA ILE A 337 10.88 -1.30 23.20
C ILE A 337 9.54 -1.93 22.89
N TYR A 338 8.66 -1.13 22.29
CA TYR A 338 7.35 -1.55 21.83
C TYR A 338 7.22 -1.34 20.33
N ARG A 339 6.54 -2.24 19.64
CA ARG A 339 6.20 -2.11 18.22
C ARG A 339 4.72 -1.78 18.07
N ILE A 340 4.42 -0.78 17.27
CA ILE A 340 3.05 -0.39 16.90
C ILE A 340 2.92 -0.42 15.37
N LEU A 341 1.77 -0.85 14.90
CA LEU A 341 1.39 -0.70 13.50
C LEU A 341 0.38 0.45 13.40
N ILE A 342 0.70 1.46 12.60
CA ILE A 342 -0.23 2.51 12.22
C ILE A 342 -0.63 2.21 10.78
N PRO A 343 -1.82 1.68 10.53
CA PRO A 343 -2.14 1.16 9.21
C PRO A 343 -2.88 2.16 8.32
N THR A 344 -3.34 3.27 8.90
CA THR A 344 -3.82 4.47 8.20
C THR A 344 -3.32 5.69 8.95
N THR A 345 -3.15 6.81 8.25
CA THR A 345 -2.71 8.07 8.89
C THR A 345 -3.57 8.38 10.10
N SER A 346 -2.91 8.51 11.25
CA SER A 346 -3.57 8.61 12.55
C SER A 346 -2.91 9.68 13.42
N ASP A 347 -3.73 10.40 14.17
CA ASP A 347 -3.27 11.23 15.28
C ASP A 347 -2.89 10.32 16.45
N VAL A 348 -1.61 10.29 16.80
CA VAL A 348 -1.07 9.38 17.82
C VAL A 348 -0.57 10.17 19.01
N ASN A 349 -1.03 9.74 20.18
CA ASN A 349 -0.60 10.20 21.49
C ASN A 349 0.12 9.08 22.22
N ILE A 350 1.32 9.35 22.72
CA ILE A 350 2.09 8.45 23.58
C ILE A 350 2.73 9.29 24.69
N SER A 351 2.51 8.96 25.96
CA SER A 351 3.13 9.67 27.09
C SER A 351 3.63 8.71 28.16
N ILE A 352 4.60 9.18 28.95
CA ILE A 352 5.09 8.47 30.12
C ILE A 352 4.54 9.18 31.36
N SER A 353 4.16 8.41 32.39
CA SER A 353 3.78 8.96 33.70
C SER A 353 4.15 8.01 34.84
N GLY A 354 4.17 8.52 36.07
CA GLY A 354 4.34 7.69 37.27
C GLY A 354 5.75 7.16 37.49
N SER A 355 6.76 7.75 36.84
CA SER A 355 8.17 7.43 37.08
C SER A 355 8.76 8.27 38.21
N ASN A 356 9.60 7.64 39.03
CA ASN A 356 10.33 8.30 40.12
C ASN A 356 11.74 8.76 39.70
N LYS A 357 12.20 8.35 38.51
CA LYS A 357 13.41 8.83 37.85
C LYS A 357 13.10 9.42 36.46
N PRO A 358 13.96 10.30 35.92
CA PRO A 358 13.80 10.80 34.56
C PRO A 358 13.96 9.67 33.54
N LEU A 359 13.00 9.58 32.62
CA LEU A 359 13.01 8.63 31.50
C LEU A 359 12.97 9.39 30.18
N ASN A 360 13.53 8.78 29.15
CA ASN A 360 13.52 9.28 27.79
C ASN A 360 12.45 8.53 26.99
N LEU A 361 11.73 9.26 26.14
CA LEU A 361 10.78 8.71 25.18
C LEU A 361 11.30 8.97 23.77
N GLU A 362 11.35 7.91 22.98
CA GLU A 362 11.76 7.94 21.59
C GLU A 362 10.70 7.25 20.72
N ILE A 363 10.33 7.88 19.60
CA ILE A 363 9.52 7.26 18.54
C ILE A 363 10.44 7.06 17.35
N ILE A 364 10.51 5.82 16.87
CA ILE A 364 11.37 5.39 15.78
C ILE A 364 10.46 4.91 14.66
N TYR A 365 10.68 5.40 13.45
CA TYR A 365 10.17 4.77 12.24
C TYR A 365 11.33 4.07 11.60
N ASP A 366 11.25 2.75 11.58
CA ASP A 366 12.24 1.88 10.96
C ASP A 366 12.08 1.98 9.44
N SER A 367 12.54 3.12 8.91
CA SER A 367 12.38 3.52 7.51
C SER A 367 13.09 2.57 6.56
N ASN A 368 14.06 1.80 7.07
CA ASN A 368 14.89 0.83 6.36
C ASN A 368 14.52 -0.64 6.68
N ALA A 369 13.51 -0.87 7.56
CA ALA A 369 12.94 -2.14 8.06
C ALA A 369 13.95 -3.26 8.29
N ASN A 370 15.18 -2.90 8.62
CA ASN A 370 16.21 -3.85 8.97
C ASN A 370 16.08 -4.28 10.45
N ASN A 371 15.13 -3.71 11.18
CA ASN A 371 14.88 -3.91 12.60
C ASN A 371 16.10 -3.60 13.46
N ILE A 372 16.91 -2.63 13.03
CA ILE A 372 18.01 -2.02 13.76
C ILE A 372 17.60 -0.56 14.01
N ASN A 373 18.04 0.01 15.12
CA ASN A 373 17.97 1.45 15.31
C ASN A 373 19.34 2.01 14.92
N GLU A 374 19.44 2.61 13.73
CA GLU A 374 20.69 3.18 13.22
C GLU A 374 21.18 4.37 14.06
N GLY A 375 20.35 4.93 14.94
CA GLY A 375 20.70 6.02 15.84
C GLY A 375 21.06 7.31 15.09
N GLY A 376 20.10 8.22 14.97
CA GLY A 376 20.31 9.49 14.26
C GLY A 376 19.03 9.99 13.58
N THR A 377 19.11 11.17 12.96
CA THR A 377 17.96 11.95 12.42
C THR A 377 17.17 11.27 11.30
N SER A 378 17.60 10.11 10.80
CA SER A 378 16.96 9.43 9.66
C SER A 378 15.78 8.53 10.07
N GLU A 379 15.80 7.94 11.26
CA GLU A 379 14.75 7.01 11.75
C GLU A 379 14.13 7.46 13.07
N GLN A 380 14.82 8.33 13.79
CA GLN A 380 14.33 8.92 15.03
C GLN A 380 13.33 10.05 14.70
N ILE A 381 12.04 9.72 14.76
CA ILE A 381 10.92 10.66 14.56
C ILE A 381 10.77 11.59 15.75
N PHE A 382 11.00 11.09 16.96
CA PHE A 382 10.89 11.91 18.16
C PHE A 382 11.89 11.43 19.18
N SER A 383 12.57 12.35 19.83
CA SER A 383 13.39 12.07 20.99
C SER A 383 13.29 13.23 21.94
N ARG A 384 12.84 12.94 23.16
CA ARG A 384 12.75 13.94 24.20
C ARG A 384 13.41 13.39 25.47
N PRO A 385 14.60 13.90 25.82
CA PRO A 385 15.17 13.60 27.12
C PRO A 385 14.31 14.26 28.21
N SER A 386 13.99 13.53 29.28
CA SER A 386 13.45 14.17 30.48
C SER A 386 14.59 14.48 31.44
N ASN A 387 14.71 15.75 31.83
CA ASN A 387 15.64 16.19 32.88
C ASN A 387 14.97 16.20 34.27
N ILE A 388 13.70 15.76 34.39
CA ILE A 388 12.90 15.81 35.63
C ILE A 388 12.08 14.51 35.80
N PRO A 389 12.01 13.90 37.01
CA PRO A 389 11.06 12.82 37.29
C PRO A 389 9.60 13.28 37.06
N ASP A 390 8.83 12.60 36.19
CA ASP A 390 7.51 13.08 35.80
C ASP A 390 6.36 12.52 36.67
N SER A 391 5.91 13.35 37.60
CA SER A 391 4.66 13.15 38.37
C SER A 391 3.42 13.80 37.73
N SER A 392 3.55 14.44 36.56
CA SER A 392 2.58 15.39 36.02
C SER A 392 2.02 15.08 34.62
N ASN A 393 2.41 13.97 33.99
CA ASN A 393 1.87 13.50 32.70
C ASN A 393 2.08 14.53 31.56
N ARG A 394 3.16 15.31 31.62
CA ARG A 394 3.45 16.41 30.67
C ARG A 394 4.48 16.02 29.60
N PHE A 395 5.04 14.81 29.68
CA PHE A 395 6.06 14.32 28.75
C PHE A 395 5.47 13.27 27.80
N GLY A 396 5.21 13.69 26.57
CA GLY A 396 4.65 12.81 25.55
C GLY A 396 4.83 13.31 24.13
N PHE A 397 4.59 12.39 23.21
CA PHE A 397 4.45 12.55 21.79
C PHE A 397 2.96 12.74 21.46
N ASN A 398 2.64 13.79 20.71
CA ASN A 398 1.30 14.04 20.14
C ASN A 398 1.54 14.59 18.73
N ARG A 399 1.46 13.72 17.72
CA ARG A 399 1.61 14.09 16.31
C ARG A 399 0.80 13.17 15.41
N THR A 400 0.54 13.63 14.20
CA THR A 400 -0.01 12.79 13.12
C THR A 400 1.12 11.95 12.53
N LEU A 401 0.90 10.65 12.45
CA LEU A 401 1.81 9.67 11.87
C LEU A 401 1.14 9.00 10.66
N GLY A 402 1.92 8.77 9.60
CA GLY A 402 1.46 8.09 8.39
C GLY A 402 1.35 6.59 8.60
N ALA A 403 0.83 5.88 7.59
CA ALA A 403 0.83 4.42 7.64
C ALA A 403 2.27 3.87 7.73
N GLY A 404 2.50 2.88 8.57
CA GLY A 404 3.82 2.31 8.82
C GLY A 404 3.92 1.54 10.14
N THR A 405 5.03 0.83 10.30
CA THR A 405 5.41 0.22 11.57
C THR A 405 6.35 1.18 12.31
N TYR A 406 6.02 1.48 13.56
CA TYR A 406 6.80 2.37 14.41
C TYR A 406 7.21 1.63 15.68
N TYR A 407 8.29 2.08 16.29
CA TYR A 407 8.75 1.61 17.56
C TYR A 407 8.72 2.74 18.59
N VAL A 408 8.26 2.41 19.78
CA VAL A 408 8.25 3.29 20.95
C VAL A 408 9.31 2.77 21.88
N ARG A 409 10.34 3.57 22.13
CA ARG A 409 11.42 3.21 23.04
C ARG A 409 11.37 4.09 24.28
N VAL A 410 11.34 3.45 25.43
CA VAL A 410 11.42 4.10 26.74
C VAL A 410 12.71 3.68 27.40
N PHE A 411 13.57 4.61 27.77
CA PHE A 411 14.88 4.25 28.33
C PHE A 411 15.35 5.21 29.42
N ALA A 412 16.17 4.71 30.34
CA ALA A 412 16.78 5.50 31.40
C ALA A 412 18.25 5.80 31.10
N SER A 413 18.66 7.05 31.33
CA SER A 413 20.09 7.41 31.38
C SER A 413 20.71 7.09 32.75
N ASP A 414 19.89 7.01 33.80
CA ASP A 414 20.32 6.56 35.13
C ASP A 414 20.27 5.02 35.23
N THR A 415 21.45 4.45 35.47
CA THR A 415 21.70 3.00 35.55
C THR A 415 21.69 2.44 36.98
N THR A 416 21.44 3.27 37.98
CA THR A 416 21.68 2.92 39.39
C THR A 416 20.41 2.60 40.19
N THR A 417 19.24 3.03 39.72
CA THR A 417 17.97 2.86 40.44
C THR A 417 16.86 2.28 39.55
N ASN A 418 15.92 1.59 40.16
CA ASN A 418 14.74 1.04 39.49
C ASN A 418 13.57 2.04 39.56
N THR A 419 12.79 2.14 38.48
CA THR A 419 11.52 2.86 38.45
C THR A 419 10.46 2.02 37.79
N THR A 420 9.22 2.12 38.25
CA THR A 420 8.06 1.80 37.41
C THR A 420 7.70 3.00 36.55
N TYR A 421 6.99 2.77 35.46
CA TYR A 421 6.39 3.82 34.65
C TYR A 421 5.10 3.32 33.99
N ASN A 422 4.26 4.27 33.62
CA ASN A 422 3.03 4.04 32.86
C ASN A 422 3.19 4.61 31.47
N LEU A 423 3.12 3.77 30.44
CA LEU A 423 3.02 4.16 29.04
C LEU A 423 1.55 4.37 28.68
N ASN A 424 1.12 5.62 28.58
CA ASN A 424 -0.22 5.96 28.11
C ASN A 424 -0.19 6.13 26.60
N PHE A 425 -1.21 5.64 25.90
CA PHE A 425 -1.32 5.82 24.47
C PHE A 425 -2.77 5.95 24.02
N SER A 426 -2.97 6.65 22.91
CA SER A 426 -4.22 6.66 22.15
C SER A 426 -3.93 7.00 20.70
N ALA A 427 -4.66 6.39 19.78
CA ALA A 427 -4.67 6.78 18.38
C ALA A 427 -6.08 7.22 17.96
N THR A 428 -6.16 8.06 16.94
CA THR A 428 -7.41 8.42 16.26
C THR A 428 -7.11 8.48 14.77
N THR A 429 -7.77 7.63 13.99
CA THR A 429 -7.62 7.66 12.53
C THR A 429 -8.07 9.01 12.02
N VAL A 430 -7.29 9.56 11.10
CA VAL A 430 -7.68 10.78 10.42
C VAL A 430 -8.60 10.35 9.28
N PRO A 431 -9.89 10.71 9.29
CA PRO A 431 -10.79 10.35 8.21
C PRO A 431 -10.31 11.05 6.94
N MET A 432 -9.76 10.30 6.00
CA MET A 432 -9.56 10.80 4.64
C MET A 432 -10.96 10.93 4.03
N ALA A 433 -11.30 12.13 3.55
CA ALA A 433 -12.49 12.40 2.76
C ALA A 433 -12.57 11.39 1.56
N PRO A 434 -13.73 11.14 0.94
CA PRO A 434 -13.93 9.93 0.13
C PRO A 434 -12.83 9.76 -0.92
N ALA A 435 -12.07 8.67 -0.76
CA ALA A 435 -11.17 8.00 -1.69
C ALA A 435 -10.71 8.83 -2.90
N PHE A 436 -9.95 9.89 -2.65
CA PHE A 436 -8.95 10.24 -3.63
C PHE A 436 -7.75 9.33 -3.37
N PRO A 437 -7.23 8.60 -4.38
CA PRO A 437 -5.97 7.89 -4.24
C PRO A 437 -4.86 8.88 -3.89
N ASP A 438 -3.76 8.37 -3.33
CA ASP A 438 -2.56 9.16 -3.06
C ASP A 438 -2.21 10.01 -4.30
N PRO A 439 -2.12 11.35 -4.15
CA PRO A 439 -1.67 12.27 -5.21
C PRO A 439 -0.30 11.94 -5.79
N GLY A 440 0.55 11.24 -5.04
CA GLY A 440 1.82 10.72 -5.49
C GLY A 440 2.89 11.78 -5.72
N GLU A 441 4.13 11.30 -5.84
CA GLU A 441 5.35 12.13 -5.77
C GLU A 441 5.84 12.67 -7.12
N MET A 442 5.27 12.18 -8.23
CA MET A 442 5.71 12.48 -9.59
C MET A 442 4.54 12.95 -10.46
N ALA A 443 4.85 13.76 -11.48
CA ALA A 443 3.85 14.23 -12.44
C ALA A 443 3.09 13.09 -13.13
N SER A 444 3.76 11.95 -13.36
CA SER A 444 3.18 10.74 -13.96
C SER A 444 2.19 10.01 -13.03
N THR A 445 2.33 10.17 -11.72
CA THR A 445 1.44 9.60 -10.69
C THR A 445 0.45 10.61 -10.15
N ALA A 446 0.54 11.88 -10.57
CA ALA A 446 -0.29 12.97 -10.08
C ALA A 446 -1.79 12.64 -10.12
N LEU A 447 -2.48 12.86 -9.00
CA LEU A 447 -3.93 12.70 -8.91
C LEU A 447 -4.62 13.69 -9.84
N ASN A 448 -5.34 13.16 -10.82
CA ASN A 448 -6.14 13.96 -11.74
C ASN A 448 -7.46 14.38 -11.10
N ILE A 449 -7.57 15.66 -10.74
CA ILE A 449 -8.80 16.23 -10.16
C ILE A 449 -9.75 16.81 -11.23
N GLY A 450 -9.41 16.62 -12.51
CA GLY A 450 -10.27 16.96 -13.64
C GLY A 450 -10.22 18.43 -14.05
N THR A 451 -11.32 18.92 -14.62
CA THR A 451 -11.44 20.32 -15.06
C THR A 451 -11.95 21.18 -13.91
N LEU A 452 -11.23 22.23 -13.54
CA LEU A 452 -11.70 23.17 -12.53
C LEU A 452 -12.83 24.04 -13.09
N SER A 453 -13.80 24.32 -12.24
CA SER A 453 -14.94 25.18 -12.54
C SER A 453 -15.28 26.03 -11.32
N SER A 454 -16.38 26.79 -11.38
CA SER A 454 -16.87 27.56 -10.24
C SER A 454 -17.29 26.67 -9.07
N ASN A 455 -17.55 25.38 -9.31
CA ASN A 455 -17.79 24.40 -8.25
C ASN A 455 -16.44 24.01 -7.63
N PRO A 456 -16.24 24.26 -6.32
CA PRO A 456 -14.95 23.99 -5.70
C PRO A 456 -14.69 22.49 -5.52
N VAL A 457 -13.43 22.10 -5.73
CA VAL A 457 -12.88 20.79 -5.41
C VAL A 457 -12.27 20.87 -4.01
N PHE A 458 -12.75 20.02 -3.11
CA PHE A 458 -12.28 19.94 -1.72
C PHE A 458 -11.46 18.67 -1.52
N LEU A 459 -10.21 18.84 -1.10
CA LEU A 459 -9.23 17.78 -0.87
C LEU A 459 -8.71 17.88 0.56
N GLN A 460 -8.50 16.73 1.19
CA GLN A 460 -7.87 16.65 2.51
C GLN A 460 -6.82 15.55 2.44
N ASN A 461 -5.55 15.91 2.70
CA ASN A 461 -4.46 14.97 2.76
C ASN A 461 -3.38 15.43 3.75
N PHE A 462 -2.18 14.85 3.69
CA PHE A 462 -1.03 15.26 4.45
C PHE A 462 0.23 15.17 3.59
N VAL A 463 1.27 15.91 3.96
CA VAL A 463 2.64 15.65 3.49
C VAL A 463 3.57 15.55 4.68
N GLY A 464 4.60 14.70 4.61
CA GLY A 464 5.51 14.45 5.72
C GLY A 464 6.54 13.35 5.44
N ALA A 465 7.16 12.82 6.49
CA ALA A 465 8.29 11.89 6.34
C ALA A 465 7.94 10.58 5.60
N VAL A 466 6.67 10.17 5.64
CA VAL A 466 6.19 8.95 4.97
C VAL A 466 5.75 9.22 3.52
N ASP A 467 5.28 10.45 3.24
CA ASP A 467 4.66 10.95 2.01
C ASP A 467 5.15 12.39 1.77
N PRO A 468 6.38 12.55 1.23
CA PRO A 468 7.05 13.85 1.18
C PRO A 468 6.38 14.88 0.26
N SER A 469 5.53 14.48 -0.67
CA SER A 469 4.90 15.40 -1.62
C SER A 469 3.66 14.85 -2.34
N ASP A 470 2.61 15.65 -2.29
CA ASP A 470 1.36 15.44 -3.01
C ASP A 470 1.33 16.23 -4.32
N ILE A 471 1.10 15.56 -5.47
CA ILE A 471 0.93 16.24 -6.77
C ILE A 471 -0.49 16.05 -7.33
N TYR A 472 -1.17 17.16 -7.62
CA TYR A 472 -2.48 17.19 -8.26
C TYR A 472 -2.37 17.72 -9.69
N ARG A 473 -3.07 17.09 -10.64
CA ARG A 473 -3.21 17.57 -12.02
C ARG A 473 -4.62 18.05 -12.30
N PHE A 474 -4.76 19.20 -12.94
CA PHE A 474 -6.06 19.73 -13.34
C PHE A 474 -6.00 20.51 -14.65
N ASN A 475 -7.18 20.69 -15.27
CA ASN A 475 -7.32 21.42 -16.53
C ASN A 475 -8.11 22.71 -16.33
N ILE A 476 -7.70 23.76 -17.05
CA ILE A 476 -8.45 24.99 -17.27
C ILE A 476 -8.86 25.02 -18.74
N VAL A 477 -10.17 24.98 -19.03
CA VAL A 477 -10.67 24.93 -20.42
C VAL A 477 -10.78 26.32 -21.03
N THR A 478 -11.23 27.29 -20.24
CA THR A 478 -11.31 28.70 -20.63
C THR A 478 -10.48 29.53 -19.67
N PRO A 479 -9.74 30.56 -20.11
CA PRO A 479 -8.99 31.44 -19.21
C PRO A 479 -9.85 31.90 -18.05
N SER A 480 -9.43 31.58 -16.82
CA SER A 480 -10.23 31.74 -15.60
C SER A 480 -9.32 32.14 -14.44
N THR A 481 -9.92 32.65 -13.37
CA THR A 481 -9.18 32.94 -12.13
C THR A 481 -9.20 31.73 -11.21
N LEU A 482 -8.04 31.13 -10.95
CA LEU A 482 -7.85 30.13 -9.90
C LEU A 482 -8.04 30.80 -8.54
N ASN A 483 -8.92 30.23 -7.72
CA ASN A 483 -9.03 30.52 -6.30
C ASN A 483 -8.63 29.25 -5.53
N LEU A 484 -7.53 29.34 -4.80
CA LEU A 484 -6.96 28.25 -4.02
C LEU A 484 -6.86 28.67 -2.55
N THR A 485 -7.32 27.81 -1.65
CA THR A 485 -7.04 27.95 -0.21
C THR A 485 -6.44 26.67 0.34
N LEU A 486 -5.31 26.79 1.03
CA LEU A 486 -4.70 25.74 1.84
C LEU A 486 -4.88 26.13 3.31
N ASN A 487 -5.50 25.29 4.13
CA ASN A 487 -5.73 25.57 5.55
C ASN A 487 -5.73 24.27 6.38
N ASN A 488 -6.15 24.36 7.65
CA ASN A 488 -6.16 23.26 8.61
C ASN A 488 -4.79 22.58 8.80
N LEU A 489 -3.72 23.38 8.74
CA LEU A 489 -2.35 22.90 8.96
C LEU A 489 -2.09 22.67 10.45
N ASN A 490 -1.74 21.45 10.82
CA ASN A 490 -1.38 21.03 12.19
C ASN A 490 0.12 21.28 12.49
N LEU A 491 0.62 22.48 12.19
CA LEU A 491 2.04 22.81 12.33
C LEU A 491 2.47 22.77 13.81
N VAL A 492 3.56 22.04 14.09
CA VAL A 492 4.22 22.05 15.41
C VAL A 492 5.44 22.98 15.40
N SER A 493 6.00 23.21 14.23
CA SER A 493 7.14 24.08 13.95
C SER A 493 7.04 24.68 12.54
N ASN A 494 7.78 25.76 12.25
CA ASN A 494 7.79 26.32 10.89
C ASN A 494 8.42 25.37 9.86
N ILE A 495 9.28 24.45 10.31
CA ILE A 495 9.89 23.47 9.42
C ILE A 495 8.86 22.46 8.90
N ASP A 496 7.77 22.25 9.66
CA ASP A 496 6.65 21.39 9.26
C ASP A 496 5.81 21.97 8.11
N ALA A 497 5.97 23.26 7.78
CA ALA A 497 5.11 23.94 6.81
C ALA A 497 5.41 23.50 5.36
N PRO A 498 4.41 22.97 4.62
CA PRO A 498 4.60 22.52 3.25
C PRO A 498 4.81 23.69 2.29
N ILE A 499 5.56 23.44 1.23
CA ILE A 499 5.77 24.36 0.13
C ILE A 499 4.73 24.02 -0.94
N LEU A 500 3.87 24.98 -1.27
CA LEU A 500 2.92 24.89 -2.37
C LEU A 500 3.59 25.47 -3.62
N ASN A 501 3.64 24.67 -4.69
CA ASN A 501 4.12 25.11 -6.00
C ASN A 501 3.03 24.85 -7.06
N LEU A 502 2.84 25.80 -7.96
CA LEU A 502 1.95 25.68 -9.11
C LEU A 502 2.77 25.70 -10.39
N TYR A 503 2.48 24.79 -11.31
CA TYR A 503 3.17 24.62 -12.59
C TYR A 503 2.19 24.61 -13.75
N PHE A 504 2.63 25.12 -14.90
CA PHE A 504 1.90 25.07 -16.18
C PHE A 504 2.64 24.15 -17.15
N ASP A 505 2.00 23.06 -17.57
CA ASP A 505 2.55 22.11 -18.56
C ASP A 505 2.53 22.78 -19.94
N ALA A 506 3.63 23.44 -20.28
CA ALA A 506 3.72 24.30 -21.45
C ALA A 506 3.89 23.49 -22.74
N ASN A 507 4.45 22.28 -22.65
CA ASN A 507 4.77 21.42 -23.77
C ASN A 507 3.79 20.23 -23.93
N ASN A 508 2.82 20.08 -23.02
CA ASN A 508 1.81 19.02 -22.97
C ASN A 508 2.38 17.60 -22.89
N ASN A 509 3.55 17.43 -22.25
CA ASN A 509 4.16 16.13 -22.05
C ASN A 509 3.67 15.42 -20.76
N ASN A 510 2.80 16.06 -19.96
CA ASN A 510 2.34 15.60 -18.65
C ASN A 510 3.49 15.36 -17.65
N GLN A 511 4.53 16.17 -17.74
CA GLN A 511 5.65 16.22 -16.79
C GLN A 511 5.72 17.60 -16.14
N ILE A 512 6.54 17.72 -15.09
CA ILE A 512 6.88 19.02 -14.50
C ILE A 512 8.32 19.30 -14.90
N ASP A 513 8.51 20.30 -15.76
CA ASP A 513 9.81 20.67 -16.31
C ASP A 513 10.37 21.96 -15.69
N ASP A 514 11.69 22.13 -15.80
CA ASP A 514 12.36 23.36 -15.40
C ASP A 514 11.84 24.55 -16.23
N GLY A 515 11.36 25.59 -15.53
CA GLY A 515 10.79 26.79 -16.14
C GLY A 515 9.25 26.82 -16.21
N GLU A 516 8.57 25.75 -15.80
CA GLU A 516 7.11 25.67 -15.79
C GLU A 516 6.47 26.19 -14.49
N SER A 517 7.27 26.47 -13.46
CA SER A 517 6.78 27.00 -12.19
C SER A 517 6.23 28.42 -12.36
N ILE A 518 5.00 28.63 -11.89
CA ILE A 518 4.29 29.91 -12.01
C ILE A 518 3.96 30.56 -10.66
N GLU A 519 3.98 29.79 -9.57
CA GLU A 519 3.77 30.27 -8.21
C GLU A 519 4.45 29.36 -7.19
N SER A 520 4.97 29.95 -6.12
CA SER A 520 5.48 29.23 -4.95
C SER A 520 5.09 29.96 -3.67
N SER A 521 4.51 29.25 -2.71
CA SER A 521 4.01 29.83 -1.47
C SER A 521 4.24 28.89 -0.31
N ARG A 522 4.53 29.45 0.88
CA ARG A 522 4.77 28.68 2.09
C ARG A 522 4.05 29.30 3.28
N PRO A 523 3.25 28.53 4.05
CA PRO A 523 2.61 29.00 5.26
C PRO A 523 3.62 29.04 6.42
N SER A 524 3.20 29.54 7.58
CA SER A 524 4.01 29.52 8.82
C SER A 524 3.15 29.22 10.04
N LEU A 525 3.77 28.94 11.19
CA LEU A 525 3.06 28.77 12.47
C LEU A 525 2.12 29.96 12.79
N ASN A 526 2.54 31.19 12.47
CA ASN A 526 1.77 32.40 12.75
C ASN A 526 0.71 32.69 11.67
N SER A 527 0.77 32.00 10.54
CA SER A 527 -0.17 32.11 9.43
C SER A 527 -0.29 30.73 8.76
N PRO A 528 -0.98 29.76 9.40
CA PRO A 528 -1.00 28.37 8.99
C PRO A 528 -2.00 28.13 7.85
N PHE A 529 -1.96 29.01 6.83
CA PHE A 529 -2.82 28.94 5.66
C PHE A 529 -2.17 29.64 4.45
N ILE A 530 -2.63 29.30 3.25
CA ILE A 530 -2.34 30.00 1.99
C ILE A 530 -3.67 30.37 1.35
N ASN A 531 -3.80 31.61 0.90
CA ASN A 531 -4.87 32.02 -0.02
C ASN A 531 -4.21 32.53 -1.30
N LEU A 532 -4.49 31.90 -2.42
CA LEU A 532 -3.92 32.22 -3.73
C LEU A 532 -5.04 32.52 -4.71
N THR A 533 -4.94 33.67 -5.37
CA THR A 533 -5.78 34.06 -6.49
C THR A 533 -4.88 34.33 -7.70
N LYS A 534 -5.06 33.60 -8.79
CA LYS A 534 -4.18 33.71 -9.97
C LYS A 534 -4.98 33.58 -11.27
N SER A 535 -4.80 34.51 -12.20
CA SER A 535 -5.37 34.36 -13.55
C SER A 535 -4.57 33.33 -14.34
N LEU A 536 -5.24 32.28 -14.80
CA LEU A 536 -4.66 31.18 -15.56
C LEU A 536 -5.19 31.17 -17.00
N ALA A 537 -4.32 30.82 -17.95
CA ALA A 537 -4.71 30.55 -19.32
C ALA A 537 -5.38 29.17 -19.43
N ALA A 538 -5.89 28.84 -20.61
CA ALA A 538 -6.35 27.49 -20.87
C ALA A 538 -5.15 26.53 -20.99
N GLY A 539 -5.26 25.34 -20.40
CA GLY A 539 -4.26 24.28 -20.46
C GLY A 539 -4.22 23.41 -19.20
N THR A 540 -3.17 22.59 -19.11
CA THR A 540 -2.96 21.62 -18.03
C THR A 540 -2.02 22.21 -16.98
N TYR A 541 -2.35 22.00 -15.72
CA TYR A 541 -1.59 22.50 -14.58
C TYR A 541 -1.30 21.39 -13.58
N PHE A 542 -0.16 21.51 -12.89
CA PHE A 542 0.17 20.71 -11.73
C PHE A 542 0.25 21.57 -10.48
N LEU A 543 -0.32 21.11 -9.39
CA LEU A 543 -0.15 21.69 -8.06
C LEU A 543 0.60 20.69 -7.19
N ARG A 544 1.75 21.09 -6.65
CA ARG A 544 2.55 20.28 -5.75
C ARG A 544 2.53 20.87 -4.35
N LEU A 545 2.18 20.07 -3.36
CA LEU A 545 2.47 20.34 -1.96
C LEU A 545 3.65 19.45 -1.57
N GLN A 546 4.74 20.04 -1.10
CA GLN A 546 5.94 19.27 -0.77
C GLN A 546 6.53 19.69 0.56
N GLN A 547 7.19 18.75 1.21
CA GLN A 547 8.02 19.02 2.37
C GLN A 547 9.23 19.90 2.03
N ASP A 548 9.72 20.68 3.00
CA ASP A 548 11.03 21.36 2.90
C ASP A 548 12.16 20.32 2.98
N SER A 549 13.26 20.52 2.23
CA SER A 549 14.43 19.63 2.28
C SER A 549 15.22 19.73 3.60
N THR A 550 14.98 20.76 4.41
CA THR A 550 15.59 20.91 5.74
C THR A 550 14.85 20.16 6.86
N PHE A 551 13.73 19.51 6.53
CA PHE A 551 12.87 18.80 7.47
C PHE A 551 13.61 17.73 8.27
N THR A 552 13.43 17.78 9.58
CA THR A 552 13.79 16.67 10.47
C THR A 552 12.61 15.70 10.51
N ALA A 553 12.87 14.41 10.31
CA ALA A 553 11.99 13.29 9.95
C ALA A 553 10.74 12.99 10.83
N ALA A 554 10.05 13.99 11.35
CA ALA A 554 9.30 13.84 12.61
C ALA A 554 7.78 14.11 12.57
N SER A 555 7.22 14.61 11.46
CA SER A 555 5.79 15.02 11.41
C SER A 555 5.17 14.86 10.04
N ASN A 556 3.89 14.47 10.01
CA ASN A 556 3.03 14.71 8.86
C ASN A 556 2.21 15.98 9.09
N THR A 557 2.25 16.88 8.12
CA THR A 557 1.43 18.09 8.08
C THR A 557 0.17 17.82 7.27
N ARG A 558 -0.94 17.71 7.97
CA ARG A 558 -2.28 17.66 7.39
C ARG A 558 -2.62 18.98 6.74
N PHE A 559 -3.45 18.94 5.72
CA PHE A 559 -4.02 20.11 5.12
C PHE A 559 -5.44 19.87 4.60
N SER A 560 -6.17 20.95 4.42
CA SER A 560 -7.37 21.00 3.59
C SER A 560 -7.11 21.97 2.45
N LEU A 561 -7.27 21.48 1.23
CA LEU A 561 -7.04 22.20 -0.01
C LEU A 561 -8.38 22.38 -0.73
N ASN A 562 -8.69 23.61 -1.10
CA ASN A 562 -9.88 23.95 -1.85
C ASN A 562 -9.47 24.67 -3.13
N LEU A 563 -9.92 24.19 -4.30
CA LEU A 563 -9.63 24.79 -5.59
C LEU A 563 -10.92 25.08 -6.37
N SER A 564 -11.01 26.24 -6.99
CA SER A 564 -12.05 26.57 -7.97
C SER A 564 -11.50 27.48 -9.06
N ALA A 565 -12.15 27.51 -10.21
CA ALA A 565 -11.80 28.39 -11.32
C ALA A 565 -13.05 29.11 -11.85
N SER A 566 -13.03 30.44 -11.88
CA SER A 566 -14.16 31.27 -12.32
C SER A 566 -13.76 32.54 -13.04
#